data_AF-A0A7X6XF87-F1
#
_entry.id   AF-A0A7X6XF87-F1
#
_cell.length_a   1.000
_cell.length_b   1.000
_cell.length_c   1.000
_cell.angle_alpha   90.00
_cell.angle_beta   90.00
_cell.angle_gamma   90.00
#
_symmetry.space_group_name_H-M   'P 1'
#
loop_
_entity.id
_entity.type
_entity.pdbx_description
1 polymer ?
#
loop_
_entity_poly.entity_id
_entity_poly.type
_entity_poly.pdbx_seq_one_letter_code
_entity_poly.pdbx_strand_id
1 'polypeptide(L)' 'MKTLFDKIWDNHVVMSVEDGPTQLYIDRHLCHEVTSPQAFAGLRNRGLKVFRPEQTI' A
#
# COMPACT_ATOMS: atom_id res chain seq x y z
N MET A 1 -18.54 -16.17 -13.05
CA MET A 1 -18.38 -14.79 -13.59
C MET A 1 -17.74 -13.96 -12.49
N LYS A 2 -16.63 -13.26 -12.75
CA LYS A 2 -15.96 -12.38 -11.76
C LYS A 2 -16.48 -10.95 -11.89
N THR A 3 -16.75 -10.30 -10.76
CA THR A 3 -17.16 -8.89 -10.72
C THR A 3 -16.00 -7.98 -11.14
N LEU A 4 -16.27 -6.70 -11.38
CA LEU A 4 -15.19 -5.72 -11.62
C LEU A 4 -14.26 -5.60 -10.40
N PHE A 5 -14.84 -5.65 -9.20
CA PHE A 5 -14.07 -5.62 -7.96
C PHE A 5 -13.09 -6.80 -7.89
N ASP A 6 -13.56 -8.03 -8.15
CA ASP A 6 -12.69 -9.22 -8.12
C ASP A 6 -11.54 -9.10 -9.12
N LYS A 7 -11.80 -8.58 -10.31
CA LYS A 7 -10.75 -8.38 -11.33
C LYS A 7 -9.70 -7.37 -10.89
N ILE A 8 -10.10 -6.27 -10.27
CA ILE A 8 -9.17 -5.27 -9.75
C ILE A 8 -8.39 -5.85 -8.57
N TRP A 9 -9.07 -6.51 -7.64
CA TRP A 9 -8.43 -7.15 -6.50
C TRP A 9 -7.37 -8.17 -6.93
N ASP A 10 -7.74 -9.11 -7.81
CA ASP A 10 -6.85 -10.15 -8.31
C ASP A 10 -5.60 -9.58 -8.99
N ASN A 11 -5.74 -8.46 -9.72
CA ASN A 11 -4.61 -7.79 -10.37
C ASN A 11 -3.63 -7.16 -9.36
N HIS A 12 -4.06 -6.89 -8.12
CA HIS A 12 -3.26 -6.25 -7.09
C HIS A 12 -2.68 -7.25 -6.07
N VAL A 13 -3.06 -8.52 -6.13
CA VAL A 13 -2.51 -9.54 -5.23
C VAL A 13 -1.04 -9.79 -5.59
N VAL A 14 -0.15 -9.54 -4.62
CA VAL A 14 1.28 -9.89 -4.74
C VAL A 14 1.49 -11.35 -4.31
N MET A 15 0.88 -11.72 -3.18
CA MET A 15 0.86 -13.10 -2.70
C MET A 15 -0.28 -13.33 -1.73
N SER A 16 -0.74 -14.58 -1.66
CA SER A 16 -1.60 -15.06 -0.57
C SER A 16 -0.71 -15.71 0.49
N VAL A 17 -0.80 -15.22 1.73
CA VAL A 17 -0.09 -15.80 2.87
C VAL A 17 -0.90 -16.98 3.37
N GLU A 18 -0.28 -18.16 3.51
CA GLU A 18 -0.92 -19.33 4.12
C GLU A 18 -1.36 -18.99 5.55
N ASP A 19 -2.62 -19.29 5.88
CA ASP A 19 -3.29 -18.91 7.13
C ASP A 19 -3.21 -17.41 7.48
N GLY A 20 -2.95 -16.55 6.49
CA GLY A 20 -2.73 -15.13 6.67
C GLY A 20 -3.53 -14.25 5.71
N PRO A 21 -3.43 -12.93 5.85
CA PRO A 21 -4.06 -12.01 4.92
C PRO A 21 -3.37 -12.05 3.56
N THR A 22 -4.14 -11.73 2.52
CA THR A 22 -3.58 -11.46 1.19
C THR A 22 -2.73 -10.20 1.22
N GLN A 23 -1.52 -10.28 0.66
CA GLN A 23 -0.70 -9.10 0.42
C GLN A 23 -1.15 -8.41 -0.86
N LEU A 24 -1.57 -7.15 -0.73
CA LEU A 24 -2.00 -6.31 -1.84
C LEU A 24 -0.96 -5.24 -2.16
N TYR A 25 -0.75 -5.01 -3.45
CA TYR A 25 0.00 -3.88 -3.95
C TYR A 25 -0.86 -2.61 -3.96
N ILE A 26 -0.29 -1.52 -3.46
CA ILE A 26 -0.92 -0.20 -3.44
C ILE A 26 -0.28 0.67 -4.52
N ASP A 27 -1.00 0.92 -5.61
CA ASP A 27 -0.53 1.73 -6.74
C ASP A 27 -0.56 3.24 -6.49
N ARG A 28 -1.40 3.70 -5.56
CA ARG A 28 -1.56 5.13 -5.25
C ARG A 28 -1.80 5.31 -3.76
N HIS A 29 -0.96 6.13 -3.14
CA HIS A 29 -1.11 6.58 -1.78
C HIS A 29 -1.51 8.07 -1.80
N LEU A 30 -2.62 8.37 -1.13
CA LEU A 30 -3.14 9.72 -0.92
C LEU A 30 -3.06 10.03 0.57
N CYS A 31 -2.21 10.97 0.91
CA CYS A 31 -1.85 11.42 2.24
C CYS A 31 -2.67 12.66 2.62
N HIS A 32 -2.96 12.80 3.91
CA HIS A 32 -3.60 13.99 4.46
C HIS A 32 -2.78 14.55 5.63
N GLU A 33 -2.83 15.85 5.86
CA GLU A 33 -1.88 16.57 6.75
C GLU A 33 -1.95 16.16 8.23
N VAL A 34 -2.95 15.39 8.65
CA VAL A 34 -3.16 15.04 10.06
C VAL A 34 -2.31 13.85 10.51
N THR A 35 -2.18 12.81 9.68
CA THR A 35 -1.52 11.55 10.07
C THR A 35 -0.21 11.29 9.30
N SER A 36 -0.04 11.93 8.15
CA SER A 36 1.11 11.71 7.27
C SER A 36 2.46 12.12 7.89
N PRO A 37 2.59 13.25 8.62
CA PRO A 37 3.87 13.61 9.24
C PRO A 37 4.42 12.54 10.18
N GLN A 38 3.55 11.89 10.97
CA GLN A 38 3.94 10.84 11.91
C GLN A 38 4.37 9.56 11.18
N ALA A 39 3.66 9.16 10.13
CA ALA A 39 4.02 7.99 9.32
C ALA A 39 5.40 8.17 8.65
N PHE A 40 5.67 9.33 8.06
CA PHE A 40 6.97 9.62 7.42
C PHE A 40 8.10 9.76 8.45
N ALA A 41 7.83 10.29 9.64
CA ALA A 41 8.80 10.26 10.73
C ALA A 41 9.18 8.83 11.13
N GLY A 42 8.19 7.92 11.21
CA GLY A 42 8.41 6.50 11.46
C GLY A 42 9.32 5.84 10.40
N LEU A 43 9.14 6.17 9.11
CA LEU A 43 10.04 5.69 8.05
C LEU A 43 11.47 6.19 8.26
N ARG A 44 11.66 7.49 8.52
CA ARG A 44 12.99 8.08 8.74
C ARG A 44 13.70 7.47 9.93
N ASN A 45 13.00 7.26 11.04
CA ASN A 45 13.56 6.65 12.25
C ASN A 45 14.05 5.22 12.01
N ARG A 46 13.43 4.50 11.06
CA ARG A 46 13.85 3.16 10.63
C ARG A 46 14.91 3.16 9.53
N GLY A 47 15.37 4.33 9.08
CA GLY A 47 16.28 4.47 7.95
C GLY A 47 15.66 4.11 6.59
N LEU A 48 14.33 4.08 6.50
CA LEU A 48 13.59 3.70 5.29
C LEU A 48 13.20 4.93 4.47
N LYS A 49 13.19 4.74 3.15
CA LYS A 49 12.64 5.71 2.19
C LYS A 49 11.23 5.31 1.78
N VAL A 50 10.45 6.29 1.30
CA VAL A 50 9.20 6.01 0.61
C VAL A 50 9.52 5.18 -0.63
N PHE A 51 8.88 4.03 -0.77
CA PHE A 51 9.19 3.07 -1.84
C PHE A 51 8.85 3.61 -3.24
N ARG A 52 7.72 4.33 -3.36
CA ARG A 52 7.25 4.96 -4.61
C ARG A 52 6.85 6.42 -4.35
N PRO A 53 7.81 7.36 -4.32
CA PRO A 53 7.53 8.76 -4.00
C PRO A 53 6.55 9.41 -4.99
N GLU A 54 6.70 9.16 -6.30
CA GLU A 54 5.80 9.70 -7.34
C GLU A 54 4.34 9.21 -7.20
N GLN A 55 4.14 8.05 -6.56
CA GLN A 55 2.84 7.45 -6.29
C GLN A 55 2.30 7.78 -4.89
N THR A 56 2.99 8.63 -4.13
CA THR A 56 2.55 9.15 -2.81
C THR A 56 2.34 10.66 -2.88
N ILE A 57 1.09 11.12 -2.76
CA ILE A 57 0.69 12.55 -2.80
C ILE A 57 0.12 12.87 -1.45
#